data_AF-A0A2Z4IMD1-F1
#
_entry.id   AF-A0A2Z4IMD1-F1
#
_cell.length_a   1.000
_cell.length_b   1.000
_cell.length_c   1.000
_cell.angle_alpha   90.00
_cell.angle_beta   90.00
_cell.angle_gamma   90.00
#
_symmetry.space_group_name_H-M   'P 1'
#
loop_
_entity.id
_entity.type
_entity.pdbx_description
1 polymer ?
#
loop_
_entity_poly.entity_id
_entity_poly.type
_entity_poly.pdbx_seq_one_letter_code
_entity_poly.pdbx_strand_id
1 'polypeptide(L)'
;MEFIINYFTTNPNLIKAAIIISGYFLTFLITNYLIKKIVLKDKEASDVDKDGKIAEADKKIIRDGYIIGKCENIIILSFVLAGEITGLALIFAAKNLARQKDINDNAGFFLAGTMVNFTTSLVLGFCIKFILTFIP
;
A
#
# COMPACT_ATOMS: atom_id res chain seq x y z
N MET A 1 -18.65 21.93 -20.63
CA MET A 1 -17.23 21.58 -20.42
C MET A 1 -16.45 22.76 -19.83
N GLU A 2 -16.64 23.97 -20.34
CA GLU A 2 -16.01 25.21 -19.80
C GLU A 2 -16.39 25.55 -18.35
N PHE A 3 -17.64 25.30 -17.94
CA PHE A 3 -18.09 25.58 -16.56
C PHE A 3 -17.35 24.74 -15.50
N ILE A 4 -17.00 23.49 -15.85
CA ILE A 4 -16.24 22.58 -14.98
C ILE A 4 -14.79 23.07 -14.90
N ILE A 5 -14.18 23.39 -16.04
CA ILE A 5 -12.80 23.90 -16.08
C ILE A 5 -12.69 25.20 -15.25
N ASN A 6 -13.66 26.10 -15.37
CA ASN A 6 -13.67 27.39 -14.66
C ASN A 6 -13.93 27.26 -13.14
N TYR A 7 -14.76 26.30 -12.71
CA TYR A 7 -14.95 26.00 -11.29
C TYR A 7 -13.70 25.41 -10.64
N PHE A 8 -12.97 24.58 -11.39
CA PHE A 8 -11.71 23.98 -10.95
C PHE A 8 -10.61 25.06 -10.81
N THR A 9 -10.41 25.96 -11.77
CA THR A 9 -9.43 27.06 -11.66
C THR A 9 -9.74 28.04 -10.52
N THR A 10 -11.00 28.16 -10.10
CA THR A 10 -11.40 29.08 -9.02
C THR A 10 -11.08 28.53 -7.62
N ASN A 11 -10.90 27.21 -7.45
CA ASN A 11 -10.71 26.57 -6.14
C ASN A 11 -9.55 25.55 -6.14
N PRO A 12 -8.28 26.00 -6.16
CA PRO A 12 -7.10 25.11 -6.21
C PRO A 12 -7.05 24.11 -5.04
N ASN A 13 -7.57 24.46 -3.87
CA ASN A 13 -7.62 23.57 -2.70
C ASN A 13 -8.57 22.37 -2.90
N LEU A 14 -9.69 22.55 -3.61
CA LEU A 14 -10.61 21.44 -3.91
C LEU A 14 -9.97 20.45 -4.90
N ILE A 15 -9.18 20.96 -5.86
CA ILE A 15 -8.41 20.11 -6.78
C ILE A 15 -7.38 19.29 -6.00
N LYS A 16 -6.60 19.94 -5.14
CA LYS A 16 -5.59 19.27 -4.30
C LYS A 16 -6.25 18.18 -3.45
N ALA A 17 -7.39 18.46 -2.82
CA ALA A 17 -8.14 17.47 -2.04
C ALA A 17 -8.62 16.29 -2.90
N ALA A 18 -9.17 16.54 -4.08
CA ALA A 18 -9.63 15.49 -5.00
C ALA A 18 -8.48 14.60 -5.48
N ILE A 19 -7.30 15.18 -5.73
CA ILE A 19 -6.08 14.43 -6.11
C ILE A 19 -5.58 13.58 -4.95
N ILE A 20 -5.58 14.11 -3.73
CA ILE A 20 -5.19 13.34 -2.56
C ILE A 20 -6.15 12.15 -2.39
N ILE A 21 -7.47 12.38 -2.36
CA ILE A 21 -8.47 11.32 -2.17
C ILE A 21 -8.36 10.25 -3.27
N SER A 22 -8.25 10.67 -4.54
CA SER A 22 -8.08 9.73 -5.64
C SER A 22 -6.75 8.98 -5.58
N GLY A 23 -5.68 9.63 -5.12
CA GLY A 23 -4.37 9.04 -4.88
C GLY A 23 -4.40 7.94 -3.81
N TYR A 24 -5.10 8.15 -2.68
CA TYR A 24 -5.32 7.10 -1.69
C TYR A 24 -6.02 5.89 -2.30
N PHE A 25 -7.12 6.13 -3.02
CA PHE A 25 -7.89 5.05 -3.65
C PHE A 25 -7.06 4.28 -4.69
N LEU A 26 -6.32 5.00 -5.53
CA LEU A 26 -5.44 4.42 -6.54
C LEU A 26 -4.35 3.54 -5.90
N THR A 27 -3.70 4.03 -4.84
CA THR A 27 -2.70 3.24 -4.09
C THR A 27 -3.31 1.96 -3.54
N PHE A 28 -4.53 2.03 -3.00
CA PHE A 28 -5.23 0.85 -2.50
C PHE A 28 -5.49 -0.20 -3.60
N LEU A 29 -5.83 0.22 -4.81
CA LEU A 29 -6.09 -0.68 -5.94
C LEU A 29 -4.80 -1.30 -6.47
N ILE A 30 -3.76 -0.49 -6.70
CA ILE A 30 -2.50 -0.95 -7.29
C ILE A 30 -1.80 -1.94 -6.35
N THR A 31 -1.71 -1.61 -5.06
CA THR A 31 -1.12 -2.52 -4.06
C THR A 31 -1.89 -3.83 -3.94
N ASN A 32 -3.23 -3.77 -3.94
CA ASN A 32 -4.07 -4.97 -3.91
C ASN A 32 -3.80 -5.88 -5.11
N TYR A 33 -3.67 -5.30 -6.31
CA TYR A 33 -3.38 -6.04 -7.53
C TYR A 33 -1.98 -6.66 -7.52
N LEU A 34 -0.95 -5.90 -7.11
CA LEU A 34 0.43 -6.39 -7.07
C LEU A 34 0.64 -7.50 -6.04
N ILE A 35 0.08 -7.36 -4.83
CA ILE A 35 0.20 -8.39 -3.79
C ILE A 35 -0.48 -9.68 -4.24
N LYS A 36 -1.67 -9.60 -4.86
CA LYS A 36 -2.35 -10.79 -5.41
C LYS A 36 -1.54 -11.47 -6.50
N LYS A 37 -0.96 -10.69 -7.41
CA LYS A 37 -0.25 -11.23 -8.57
C LYS A 37 1.13 -11.82 -8.23
N ILE A 38 1.87 -11.17 -7.34
CA ILE A 38 3.28 -11.49 -7.05
C ILE A 38 3.40 -12.43 -5.84
N VAL A 39 2.65 -12.14 -4.78
CA VAL A 39 2.90 -12.75 -3.46
C VAL A 39 1.91 -13.86 -3.18
N LEU A 40 0.62 -13.64 -3.44
CA LEU A 40 -0.41 -14.65 -3.18
C LEU A 40 -0.41 -15.77 -4.21
N LYS A 41 -0.14 -15.48 -5.49
CA LYS A 41 -0.05 -16.53 -6.51
C LYS A 41 1.02 -17.59 -6.20
N ASP A 42 2.14 -17.17 -5.62
CA ASP A 42 3.27 -18.05 -5.28
C ASP A 42 2.99 -18.88 -4.01
N LYS A 43 2.38 -18.26 -2.99
CA LYS A 43 1.94 -18.94 -1.77
C LYS A 43 0.79 -19.91 -2.04
N GLU A 44 -0.21 -19.48 -2.81
CA GLU A 44 -1.33 -20.32 -3.21
C GLU A 44 -0.85 -21.54 -3.97
N ALA A 45 0.10 -21.42 -4.91
CA ALA A 45 0.64 -22.58 -5.62
C ALA A 45 1.44 -23.56 -4.74
N SER A 46 2.02 -23.08 -3.63
CA SER A 46 2.89 -23.86 -2.74
C SER A 46 2.14 -24.53 -1.59
N ASP A 47 1.06 -23.91 -1.10
CA ASP A 47 0.30 -24.35 0.08
C ASP A 47 -1.08 -24.95 -0.28
N VAL A 48 -1.35 -25.29 -1.55
CA VAL A 48 -2.55 -26.08 -1.89
C VAL A 48 -2.37 -27.50 -1.36
N ASP A 49 -3.27 -27.96 -0.49
CA ASP A 49 -3.33 -29.38 -0.17
C ASP A 49 -3.73 -30.22 -1.40
N LYS A 50 -3.65 -31.55 -1.28
CA LYS A 50 -4.04 -32.49 -2.35
C LYS A 50 -5.51 -32.38 -2.75
N ASP A 51 -6.32 -31.68 -1.97
CA ASP A 51 -7.77 -31.54 -2.08
C ASP A 51 -8.16 -30.15 -2.65
N GLY A 52 -7.17 -29.33 -3.03
CA GLY A 52 -7.37 -28.03 -3.66
C GLY A 52 -7.66 -26.89 -2.68
N LYS A 53 -7.45 -27.06 -1.37
CA LYS A 53 -7.83 -26.08 -0.34
C LYS A 53 -6.64 -25.55 0.47
N ILE A 54 -6.69 -24.25 0.77
CA ILE A 54 -5.75 -23.58 1.67
C ILE A 54 -6.21 -23.79 3.11
N ALA A 55 -5.29 -24.14 4.00
CA ALA A 55 -5.56 -24.32 5.43
C ALA A 55 -6.16 -23.05 6.07
N GLU A 56 -7.08 -23.23 7.03
CA GLU A 56 -7.76 -22.11 7.71
C GLU A 56 -6.77 -21.20 8.48
N ALA A 57 -5.67 -21.76 8.99
CA ALA A 57 -4.59 -21.00 9.61
C ALA A 57 -3.92 -20.03 8.61
N ASP A 58 -3.67 -20.49 7.39
CA ASP A 58 -3.06 -19.67 6.33
C ASP A 58 -3.99 -18.57 5.83
N LYS A 59 -5.29 -18.86 5.70
CA LYS A 59 -6.28 -17.82 5.37
C LYS A 59 -6.30 -16.70 6.41
N LYS A 60 -6.21 -17.04 7.69
CA LYS A 60 -6.14 -16.05 8.77
C LYS A 60 -4.88 -15.19 8.64
N ILE A 61 -3.72 -15.81 8.43
CA ILE A 61 -2.44 -15.10 8.22
C ILE A 61 -2.51 -14.16 7.02
N ILE A 62 -3.06 -14.62 5.89
CA ILE A 62 -3.23 -13.82 4.66
C ILE A 62 -4.13 -12.62 4.94
N ARG A 63 -5.26 -12.82 5.63
CA ARG A 63 -6.19 -11.74 5.98
C ARG A 63 -5.55 -10.72 6.92
N ASP A 64 -4.87 -11.17 7.96
CA ASP A 64 -4.22 -10.28 8.93
C ASP A 64 -3.11 -9.47 8.24
N GLY A 65 -2.32 -10.11 7.37
CA GLY A 65 -1.33 -9.45 6.52
C GLY A 65 -1.94 -8.42 5.56
N TYR A 66 -3.10 -8.72 4.99
CA TYR A 66 -3.84 -7.79 4.12
C TYR A 66 -4.27 -6.52 4.86
N ILE A 67 -4.88 -6.68 6.04
CA ILE A 67 -5.35 -5.55 6.86
C ILE A 67 -4.16 -4.67 7.26
N ILE A 68 -3.07 -5.26 7.73
CA ILE A 68 -1.85 -4.53 8.09
C ILE A 68 -1.29 -3.76 6.89
N GLY A 69 -1.24 -4.37 5.70
CA GLY A 69 -0.79 -3.71 4.48
C GLY A 69 -1.65 -2.50 4.09
N LYS A 70 -2.97 -2.56 4.32
CA LYS A 70 -3.88 -1.43 4.10
C LYS A 70 -3.59 -0.26 5.05
N CYS A 71 -3.35 -0.55 6.33
CA CYS A 71 -2.96 0.48 7.29
C CYS A 71 -1.61 1.12 6.94
N GLU A 72 -0.64 0.31 6.52
CA GLU A 72 0.68 0.79 6.07
C GLU A 72 0.57 1.76 4.89
N ASN A 73 -0.31 1.49 3.92
CA ASN A 73 -0.51 2.40 2.78
C ASN A 73 -1.01 3.78 3.22
N ILE A 74 -1.91 3.83 4.21
CA ILE A 74 -2.44 5.09 4.75
C ILE A 74 -1.30 5.89 5.38
N ILE A 75 -0.49 5.22 6.21
CA ILE A 75 0.63 5.83 6.91
C ILE A 75 1.67 6.34 5.91
N ILE A 76 2.06 5.53 4.93
CA ILE A 76 3.05 5.89 3.91
C ILE A 76 2.59 7.13 3.16
N LEU A 77 1.37 7.12 2.60
CA LEU A 77 0.87 8.28 1.88
C LEU A 77 0.78 9.52 2.78
N SER A 78 0.29 9.37 4.01
CA SER A 78 0.18 10.49 4.96
C SER A 78 1.53 11.14 5.21
N PHE A 79 2.55 10.35 5.52
CA PHE A 79 3.89 10.85 5.84
C PHE A 79 4.61 11.41 4.62
N VAL A 80 4.49 10.78 3.44
CA VAL A 80 5.07 11.32 2.20
C VAL A 80 4.49 12.69 1.87
N LEU A 81 3.16 12.82 1.94
CA LEU A 81 2.45 14.07 1.69
C LEU A 81 2.76 15.13 2.74
N ALA A 82 2.91 14.74 4.01
CA ALA A 82 3.36 15.62 5.09
C ALA A 82 4.85 16.02 4.99
N GLY A 83 5.66 15.28 4.23
CA GLY A 83 7.11 15.50 4.12
C GLY A 83 7.97 14.72 5.12
N GLU A 84 7.36 13.88 5.94
CA GLU A 84 8.00 13.14 7.03
C GLU A 84 8.59 11.79 6.58
N ILE A 85 9.53 11.81 5.63
CA ILE A 85 10.12 10.57 5.09
C ILE A 85 10.90 9.79 6.16
N THR A 86 11.56 10.47 7.08
CA THR A 86 12.33 9.83 8.16
C THR A 86 11.44 9.00 9.09
N GLY A 87 10.21 9.46 9.34
CA GLY A 87 9.25 8.71 10.17
C GLY A 87 8.86 7.35 9.57
N LEU A 88 8.92 7.22 8.24
CA LEU A 88 8.65 5.95 7.56
C LEU A 88 9.69 4.88 7.85
N ALA A 89 10.96 5.26 8.02
CA ALA A 89 12.02 4.31 8.38
C ALA A 89 11.75 3.68 9.76
N LEU A 90 11.29 4.49 10.73
CA LEU A 90 10.93 4.02 12.06
C LEU A 90 9.74 3.05 12.02
N ILE A 91 8.68 3.41 11.27
CA ILE A 91 7.47 2.58 11.15
C ILE A 91 7.80 1.27 10.44
N PHE A 92 8.61 1.32 9.38
CA PHE A 92 9.07 0.15 8.66
C PHE A 92 9.87 -0.79 9.58
N ALA A 93 10.82 -0.25 10.36
CA ALA A 93 11.59 -1.03 11.33
C ALA A 93 10.69 -1.65 12.41
N ALA A 94 9.80 -0.85 13.02
CA ALA A 94 8.89 -1.31 14.07
C ALA A 94 7.99 -2.45 13.59
N LYS A 95 7.45 -2.35 12.36
CA LYS A 95 6.61 -3.40 11.76
C LYS A 95 7.38 -4.71 11.57
N ASN A 96 8.60 -4.64 11.03
CA ASN A 96 9.42 -5.84 10.80
C ASN A 96 9.86 -6.48 12.11
N LEU A 97 10.13 -5.67 13.15
CA LEU A 97 10.45 -6.17 14.48
C LEU A 97 9.25 -6.86 15.14
N ALA A 98 8.05 -6.27 15.05
CA ALA A 98 6.83 -6.85 15.61
C ALA A 98 6.44 -8.18 14.94
N ARG A 99 6.80 -8.39 13.66
CA ARG A 99 6.56 -9.62 12.89
C ARG A 99 7.79 -10.52 12.74
N GLN A 100 8.83 -10.32 13.56
CA GLN A 100 10.08 -11.07 13.45
C GLN A 100 9.86 -12.59 13.51
N LYS A 101 8.95 -13.06 14.37
CA LYS A 101 8.62 -14.49 14.49
C LYS A 101 8.04 -15.05 13.19
N ASP A 102 7.06 -14.37 12.61
CA ASP A 102 6.42 -14.81 11.36
C ASP A 102 7.39 -14.75 10.17
N ILE A 103 8.33 -13.79 10.18
CA ILE A 103 9.39 -13.69 9.19
C ILE A 103 10.36 -14.88 9.31
N ASN A 104 10.69 -15.33 10.51
CA ASN A 104 11.54 -16.53 10.67
C ASN A 104 10.86 -17.80 10.12
N ASP A 105 9.54 -17.92 10.30
CA ASP A 105 8.80 -19.10 9.85
C ASP A 105 8.59 -19.12 8.32
N ASN A 106 8.34 -17.95 7.70
CA ASN A 106 8.06 -17.83 6.26
C ASN A 106 8.62 -16.54 5.64
N ALA A 107 9.94 -16.35 5.71
CA ALA A 107 10.61 -15.09 5.33
C ALA A 107 10.24 -14.60 3.93
N GLY A 108 10.22 -15.49 2.94
CA GLY A 108 9.91 -15.15 1.54
C GLY A 108 8.56 -14.46 1.40
N PHE A 109 7.49 -15.04 1.95
CA PHE A 109 6.14 -14.49 1.85
C PHE A 109 5.99 -13.17 2.63
N PHE A 110 6.47 -13.13 3.88
CA PHE A 110 6.28 -12.00 4.78
C PHE A 110 7.13 -10.79 4.38
N LEU A 111 8.39 -11.03 4.01
CA LEU A 111 9.34 -9.98 3.64
C LEU A 111 9.06 -9.47 2.22
N ALA A 112 8.79 -10.36 1.25
CA ALA A 112 8.43 -9.93 -0.11
C ALA A 112 7.11 -9.14 -0.11
N GLY A 113 6.09 -9.62 0.61
CA GLY A 113 4.82 -8.90 0.75
C GLY A 113 5.00 -7.49 1.33
N THR A 114 5.83 -7.37 2.37
CA THR A 114 6.15 -6.07 2.98
C THR A 114 6.93 -5.16 2.04
N MET A 115 7.97 -5.67 1.38
CA MET A 115 8.80 -4.88 0.46
C MET A 115 8.02 -4.40 -0.77
N VAL A 116 7.20 -5.27 -1.38
CA VAL A 116 6.36 -4.91 -2.53
C VAL A 116 5.34 -3.85 -2.13
N ASN A 117 4.65 -4.02 -0.99
CA ASN A 117 3.65 -3.05 -0.53
C ASN A 117 4.29 -1.69 -0.20
N PHE A 118 5.37 -1.71 0.60
CA PHE A 118 6.08 -0.50 1.01
C PHE A 118 6.62 0.29 -0.19
N THR A 119 7.34 -0.39 -1.10
CA THR A 119 7.95 0.25 -2.27
C THR A 119 6.89 0.83 -3.20
N THR A 120 5.83 0.07 -3.48
CA THR A 120 4.74 0.53 -4.36
C THR A 120 4.05 1.77 -3.78
N SER A 121 3.67 1.72 -2.50
CA SER A 121 3.01 2.84 -1.82
C SER A 121 3.91 4.06 -1.73
N LEU A 122 5.21 3.88 -1.52
CA LEU A 122 6.18 4.96 -1.47
C LEU A 122 6.30 5.66 -2.84
N VAL A 123 6.48 4.89 -3.92
CA VAL A 123 6.54 5.43 -5.29
C VAL A 123 5.27 6.19 -5.63
N LEU A 124 4.09 5.61 -5.37
CA LEU A 124 2.81 6.28 -5.62
C LEU A 124 2.64 7.54 -4.77
N GLY A 125 3.04 7.52 -3.51
CA GLY A 125 3.04 8.69 -2.64
C GLY A 125 3.88 9.83 -3.22
N PHE A 126 5.08 9.53 -3.72
CA PHE A 126 5.93 10.52 -4.39
C PHE A 126 5.34 11.01 -5.70
N CYS A 127 4.72 10.13 -6.51
CA CYS A 127 4.02 10.53 -7.72
C CYS A 127 2.88 11.52 -7.41
N ILE A 128 2.06 11.24 -6.40
CA ILE A 128 0.98 12.14 -5.96
C ILE A 128 1.55 13.48 -5.50
N LYS A 129 2.59 13.44 -4.65
CA LYS A 129 3.26 14.65 -4.16
C LYS A 129 3.82 15.51 -5.30
N PHE A 130 4.45 14.86 -6.29
CA PHE A 130 4.98 15.51 -7.47
C PHE A 130 3.87 16.17 -8.31
N ILE A 131 2.76 15.47 -8.55
CA ILE A 131 1.58 16.02 -9.24
C ILE A 131 1.04 17.25 -8.50
N LEU A 132 0.96 17.19 -7.17
CA LEU A 132 0.48 18.31 -6.35
C LEU A 132 1.38 19.55 -6.45
N THR A 133 2.68 19.40 -6.72
CA THR A 133 3.60 20.53 -6.92
C THR A 133 3.32 21.31 -8.20
N PHE A 134 2.71 20.69 -9.23
CA PHE A 134 2.33 21.40 -10.47
C PHE A 134 1.07 22.25 -10.32
N ILE A 135 0.35 22.13 -9.20
CA ILE A 135 -0.90 22.86 -8.97
C ILE A 135 -0.60 24.04 -8.06
N PRO A 136 -0.84 25.29 -8.52
CA PRO A 136 -0.61 26.49 -7.72
C PRO A 136 -1.42 26.47 -6.42
#